data_AF-A1SD14-F1
#
_entry.id   AF-A1SD14-F1
#
_cell.length_a   1.000
_cell.length_b   1.000
_cell.length_c   1.000
_cell.angle_alpha   90.00
_cell.angle_beta   90.00
_cell.angle_gamma   90.00
#
_symmetry.space_group_name_H-M   'P 1'
#
loop_
_entity.id
_entity.type
_entity.pdbx_description
1 polymer ?
#
loop_
_entity_poly.entity_id
_entity_poly.type
_entity_poly.pdbx_seq_one_letter_code
_entity_poly.pdbx_strand_id
1 'polypeptide(L)'
;MGADLEPGTLLAAYRRGLFPMPSGRPGDPMAWFCPVRRGVVPLDGLRVSRSLRRATRDFEIRIDTAFDQVVAGCADPRRSGGWIDEEVGAAYAALHQLGWAHSVEAWRHGRLAGGLYGVAIGGLFAGESMFHRQRDASKVALVALVEALNDEWTADRLLDVQWLTPHLASLGAVEVPRPTYLRRLARALPLPLPEPFSSVAPTPGGWSMGAPAGPEPDGPPRRETDR
;
A
#
# COMPACT_ATOMS: atom_id res chain seq x y z
N MET A 1 -7.18 -8.16 22.44
CA MET A 1 -6.73 -6.86 22.99
C MET A 1 -5.22 -6.91 23.12
N GLY A 2 -4.54 -5.78 22.91
CA GLY A 2 -3.07 -5.71 22.87
C GLY A 2 -2.52 -5.94 21.46
N ALA A 3 -2.89 -5.07 20.51
CA ALA A 3 -2.20 -5.01 19.24
C ALA A 3 -0.92 -4.18 19.43
N ASP A 4 0.23 -4.83 19.64
CA ASP A 4 1.46 -4.15 19.25
C ASP A 4 1.42 -3.97 17.72
N LEU A 5 1.80 -2.77 17.26
CA LEU A 5 1.80 -2.42 15.85
C LEU A 5 3.19 -2.66 15.24
N GLU A 6 3.94 -3.61 15.79
CA GLU A 6 5.21 -4.03 15.23
C GLU A 6 4.99 -4.66 13.84
N PRO A 7 5.87 -4.39 12.87
CA PRO A 7 5.72 -4.88 11.49
C PRO A 7 5.45 -6.39 11.40
N GLY A 8 6.18 -7.19 12.19
CA GLY A 8 6.02 -8.64 12.21
C GLY A 8 4.62 -9.09 12.66
N THR A 9 4.07 -8.43 13.68
CA THR A 9 2.74 -8.72 14.22
C THR A 9 1.66 -8.30 13.24
N LEU A 10 1.76 -7.11 12.64
CA LEU A 10 0.85 -6.65 11.59
C LEU A 10 0.78 -7.64 10.43
N LEU A 11 1.92 -8.02 9.87
CA LEU A 11 1.98 -8.97 8.76
C LEU A 11 1.41 -10.34 9.14
N ALA A 12 1.70 -10.84 10.34
CA ALA A 12 1.14 -12.09 10.84
C ALA A 12 -0.39 -12.00 11.00
N ALA A 13 -0.91 -10.85 11.43
CA ALA A 13 -2.32 -10.58 11.54
C ALA A 13 -3.02 -10.55 10.17
N TYR A 14 -2.51 -9.77 9.21
CA TYR A 14 -3.09 -9.70 7.86
C TYR A 14 -3.14 -11.06 7.16
N ARG A 15 -2.07 -11.87 7.29
CA ARG A 15 -2.03 -13.25 6.77
C ARG A 15 -3.10 -14.17 7.38
N ARG A 16 -3.63 -13.83 8.56
CA ARG A 16 -4.72 -14.54 9.24
C ARG A 16 -6.08 -13.86 9.06
N GLY A 17 -6.16 -12.80 8.25
CA GLY A 17 -7.37 -12.04 8.03
C GLY A 17 -7.75 -11.15 9.23
N LEU A 18 -6.77 -10.76 10.04
CA LEU A 18 -6.92 -9.80 11.13
C LEU A 18 -6.38 -8.44 10.70
N PHE A 19 -6.96 -7.37 11.22
CA PHE A 19 -6.46 -6.01 11.03
C PHE A 19 -6.66 -5.19 12.32
N PRO A 20 -5.83 -4.17 12.57
CA PRO A 20 -5.89 -3.38 13.79
C PRO A 20 -6.84 -2.19 13.61
N MET A 21 -7.73 -1.94 14.56
CA MET A 21 -8.49 -0.68 14.67
C MET A 21 -8.74 -0.37 16.16
N PRO A 22 -9.11 0.87 16.55
CA PRO A 22 -9.49 1.15 17.92
C PRO A 22 -10.71 0.32 18.33
N SER A 23 -10.77 -0.09 19.61
CA SER A 23 -11.85 -0.96 20.11
C SER A 23 -13.24 -0.33 20.05
N GLY A 24 -13.34 1.00 19.93
CA GLY A 24 -14.61 1.71 19.84
C GLY A 24 -14.48 3.09 19.22
N ARG A 25 -13.84 4.01 19.93
CA ARG A 25 -13.66 5.42 19.55
C ARG A 25 -12.19 5.72 19.23
N PRO A 26 -11.91 6.79 18.47
CA PRO A 26 -10.55 7.31 18.34
C PRO A 26 -9.95 7.56 19.74
N GLY A 27 -8.73 7.06 19.97
CA GLY A 27 -8.05 7.10 21.27
C GLY A 27 -8.33 5.92 22.20
N ASP A 28 -9.28 5.04 21.87
CA ASP A 28 -9.44 3.77 22.57
C ASP A 28 -8.30 2.79 22.20
N PRO A 29 -7.96 1.81 23.06
CA PRO A 29 -6.92 0.84 22.77
C PRO A 29 -7.12 0.10 21.45
N MET A 30 -6.02 -0.19 20.77
CA MET A 30 -6.04 -0.98 19.53
C MET A 30 -6.46 -2.43 19.79
N ALA A 31 -7.32 -2.94 18.91
CA ALA A 31 -7.81 -4.31 18.92
C ALA A 31 -7.70 -4.94 17.53
N TRP A 32 -7.53 -6.26 17.51
CA TRP A 32 -7.52 -7.05 16.28
C TRP A 32 -8.93 -7.47 15.91
N PHE A 33 -9.34 -7.16 14.67
CA PHE A 33 -10.66 -7.48 14.16
C PHE A 33 -10.61 -8.50 13.03
N CYS A 34 -11.58 -9.42 13.05
CA CYS A 34 -11.92 -10.28 11.92
C CYS A 34 -13.45 -10.33 11.87
N PRO A 35 -14.14 -9.47 11.11
CA PRO A 35 -15.60 -9.38 11.15
C PRO A 35 -16.28 -10.63 10.58
N VAL A 36 -17.52 -10.89 10.98
CA VAL A 36 -18.31 -12.04 10.48
C VAL A 36 -18.73 -11.86 9.01
N ARG A 37 -18.89 -10.61 8.60
CA ARG A 37 -19.07 -10.14 7.23
C ARG A 37 -17.87 -9.28 6.88
N ARG A 38 -17.14 -9.64 5.83
CA ARG A 38 -15.92 -8.94 5.40
C ARG A 38 -16.19 -8.21 4.10
N GLY A 39 -15.91 -6.91 4.07
CA GLY A 39 -15.98 -6.08 2.88
C GLY A 39 -14.84 -6.37 1.92
N VAL A 40 -15.16 -6.57 0.65
CA VAL A 40 -14.18 -6.77 -0.43
C VAL A 40 -14.61 -6.00 -1.67
N VAL A 41 -13.66 -5.61 -2.50
CA VAL A 41 -13.95 -5.08 -3.84
C VAL A 41 -13.64 -6.17 -4.86
N PRO A 42 -14.64 -6.71 -5.58
CA PRO A 42 -14.37 -7.60 -6.71
C PRO A 42 -13.66 -6.81 -7.81
N LEU A 43 -12.54 -7.33 -8.31
CA LEU A 43 -11.71 -6.61 -9.31
C LEU A 43 -12.44 -6.46 -10.66
N ASP A 44 -13.29 -7.43 -11.01
CA ASP A 44 -14.20 -7.40 -12.15
C ASP A 44 -15.54 -6.68 -11.87
N GLY A 45 -15.79 -6.33 -10.60
CA GLY A 45 -17.05 -5.76 -10.12
C GLY A 45 -17.00 -4.27 -9.80
N LEU A 46 -15.87 -3.58 -10.01
CA LEU A 46 -15.75 -2.16 -9.73
C LEU A 46 -16.69 -1.34 -10.63
N ARG A 47 -17.61 -0.60 -10.00
CA ARG A 47 -18.59 0.24 -10.69
C ARG A 47 -18.00 1.60 -11.01
N VAL A 48 -17.47 1.74 -12.22
CA VAL A 48 -16.93 3.01 -12.71
C VAL A 48 -17.99 3.73 -13.55
N SER A 49 -18.62 4.77 -12.98
CA SER A 49 -19.57 5.60 -13.71
C SER A 49 -18.92 6.31 -14.91
N ARG A 50 -19.73 6.75 -15.88
CA ARG A 50 -19.22 7.50 -17.04
C ARG A 50 -18.47 8.77 -16.64
N SER A 51 -18.95 9.48 -15.61
CA SER A 51 -18.28 10.68 -15.09
C SER A 51 -16.95 10.35 -14.41
N LEU A 52 -16.89 9.27 -13.62
CA LEU A 52 -15.65 8.84 -12.98
C LEU A 52 -14.60 8.41 -14.02
N ARG A 53 -15.00 7.65 -15.04
CA ARG A 53 -14.11 7.26 -16.15
C ARG A 53 -13.57 8.47 -16.93
N ARG A 54 -14.34 9.54 -17.03
CA ARG A 54 -13.84 10.79 -17.61
C ARG A 54 -12.85 11.47 -16.68
N ALA A 55 -13.15 11.50 -15.38
CA ALA A 55 -12.31 12.13 -14.37
C ALA A 55 -10.93 11.48 -14.27
N THR A 56 -10.78 10.17 -14.49
CA THR A 56 -9.46 9.50 -14.44
C THR A 56 -8.42 10.15 -15.37
N ARG A 57 -8.85 10.77 -16.48
CA ARG A 57 -7.96 11.45 -17.44
C ARG A 57 -7.41 12.77 -16.93
N ASP A 58 -8.02 13.34 -15.89
CA ASP A 58 -7.63 14.63 -15.31
C ASP A 58 -6.60 14.48 -14.18
N PHE A 59 -6.25 13.24 -13.82
CA PHE A 59 -5.29 12.93 -12.74
C PHE A 59 -4.10 12.14 -13.29
N GLU A 60 -2.93 12.46 -12.76
CA GLU A 60 -1.74 11.62 -12.86
C GLU A 60 -1.74 10.64 -11.68
N ILE A 61 -1.51 9.37 -11.96
CA ILE A 61 -1.40 8.34 -10.93
C ILE A 61 0.07 8.09 -10.62
N ARG A 62 0.39 8.05 -9.32
CA ARG A 62 1.70 7.63 -8.82
C ARG A 62 1.52 6.59 -7.72
N ILE A 63 2.54 5.77 -7.55
CA ILE A 63 2.58 4.73 -6.52
C ILE A 63 3.85 4.95 -5.70
N ASP A 64 3.73 4.91 -4.38
CA ASP A 64 4.86 4.99 -3.45
C ASP A 64 5.77 6.22 -3.59
N THR A 65 5.23 7.35 -4.08
CA THR A 65 6.00 8.60 -4.21
C THR A 65 5.74 9.59 -3.07
N ALA A 66 4.66 9.40 -2.32
CA ALA A 66 4.25 10.28 -1.23
C ALA A 66 3.46 9.56 -0.13
N PHE A 67 3.91 8.37 0.28
CA PHE A 67 3.23 7.52 1.28
C PHE A 67 2.85 8.29 2.56
N ASP A 68 3.81 8.97 3.19
CA ASP A 68 3.57 9.73 4.42
C ASP A 68 2.53 10.84 4.23
N GLN A 69 2.50 11.48 3.05
CA GLN A 69 1.50 12.50 2.75
C GLN A 69 0.10 11.90 2.56
N VAL A 70 0.02 10.67 2.03
CA VAL A 70 -1.24 9.93 1.91
C VAL A 70 -1.75 9.52 3.29
N VAL A 71 -0.89 8.96 4.15
CA VAL A 71 -1.25 8.61 5.53
C VAL A 71 -1.68 9.85 6.31
N ALA A 72 -0.96 10.97 6.20
CA ALA A 72 -1.34 12.23 6.84
C ALA A 72 -2.68 12.78 6.30
N GLY A 73 -2.95 12.63 4.99
CA GLY A 73 -4.27 12.94 4.43
C GLY A 73 -5.38 12.03 4.95
N CYS A 74 -5.05 10.78 5.28
CA CYS A 74 -5.94 9.83 5.91
C CYS A 74 -6.21 10.14 7.39
N ALA A 75 -5.21 10.67 8.10
CA ALA A 75 -5.24 11.04 9.51
C ALA A 75 -5.88 12.41 9.81
N ASP A 76 -6.35 13.17 8.80
CA ASP A 76 -6.93 14.50 9.01
C ASP A 76 -8.10 14.45 10.04
N PRO A 77 -7.96 15.10 11.21
CA PRO A 77 -8.93 14.99 12.31
C PRO A 77 -10.28 15.62 11.98
N ARG A 78 -10.36 16.44 10.91
CA ARG A 78 -11.62 17.02 10.43
C ARG A 78 -12.47 15.99 9.70
N ARG A 79 -11.91 14.82 9.36
CA ARG A 79 -12.65 13.72 8.75
C ARG A 79 -13.47 12.99 9.80
N SER A 80 -14.72 12.72 9.47
CA SER A 80 -15.55 11.85 10.31
C SER A 80 -14.95 10.45 10.39
N GLY A 81 -14.81 9.93 11.62
CA GLY A 81 -14.27 8.60 11.87
C GLY A 81 -12.75 8.49 11.70
N GLY A 82 -12.00 9.59 11.71
CA GLY A 82 -10.54 9.57 11.75
C GLY A 82 -10.05 8.87 13.02
N TRP A 83 -9.27 7.80 12.85
CA TRP A 83 -8.73 6.99 13.94
C TRP A 83 -7.22 6.79 13.87
N ILE A 84 -6.60 7.24 12.77
CA ILE A 84 -5.17 7.12 12.54
C ILE A 84 -4.48 8.20 13.37
N ASP A 85 -3.79 7.79 14.43
CA ASP A 85 -2.94 8.64 15.25
C ASP A 85 -1.47 8.50 14.83
N GLU A 86 -0.57 9.11 15.62
CA GLU A 86 0.87 9.08 15.36
C GLU A 86 1.47 7.68 15.45
N GLU A 87 0.96 6.83 16.36
CA GLU A 87 1.44 5.45 16.54
C GLU A 87 1.08 4.60 15.33
N VAL A 88 -0.17 4.69 14.87
CA VAL A 88 -0.62 4.04 13.64
C VAL A 88 0.17 4.57 12.45
N GLY A 89 0.33 5.89 12.33
CA GLY A 89 1.12 6.50 11.24
C GLY A 89 2.55 5.95 11.17
N ALA A 90 3.24 5.88 12.30
CA ALA A 90 4.60 5.34 12.39
C ALA A 90 4.68 3.85 12.02
N ALA A 91 3.71 3.05 12.46
CA ALA A 91 3.67 1.62 12.17
C ALA A 91 3.54 1.32 10.66
N TYR A 92 2.65 2.04 9.96
CA TYR A 92 2.48 1.86 8.51
C TYR A 92 3.63 2.49 7.71
N ALA A 93 4.27 3.55 8.21
CA ALA A 93 5.50 4.07 7.62
C ALA A 93 6.64 3.04 7.70
N ALA A 94 6.79 2.34 8.84
CA ALA A 94 7.74 1.25 8.98
C ALA A 94 7.42 0.08 8.01
N LEU A 95 6.15 -0.30 7.86
CA LEU A 95 5.75 -1.29 6.86
C LEU A 95 6.05 -0.84 5.42
N HIS A 96 5.89 0.45 5.11
CA HIS A 96 6.20 0.99 3.79
C HIS A 96 7.71 0.92 3.50
N GLN A 97 8.55 1.33 4.44
CA GLN A 97 10.00 1.21 4.32
C GLN A 97 10.48 -0.24 4.13
N LEU A 98 9.75 -1.19 4.72
CA LEU A 98 10.00 -2.62 4.56
C LEU A 98 9.40 -3.22 3.27
N GLY A 99 8.70 -2.42 2.45
CA GLY A 99 8.11 -2.84 1.18
C GLY A 99 6.79 -3.62 1.31
N TRP A 100 6.06 -3.45 2.41
CA TRP A 100 4.79 -4.14 2.64
C TRP A 100 3.56 -3.22 2.57
N ALA A 101 3.72 -1.93 2.85
CA ALA A 101 2.65 -0.96 2.71
C ALA A 101 2.90 -0.05 1.52
N HIS A 102 1.84 0.25 0.77
CA HIS A 102 1.93 1.00 -0.48
C HIS A 102 0.86 2.08 -0.56
N SER A 103 1.19 3.19 -1.22
CA SER A 103 0.25 4.27 -1.55
C SER A 103 -0.10 4.27 -3.03
N VAL A 104 -1.37 4.57 -3.33
CA VAL A 104 -1.84 4.91 -4.67
C VAL A 104 -2.35 6.34 -4.64
N GLU A 105 -1.76 7.20 -5.46
CA GLU A 105 -1.85 8.64 -5.34
C GLU A 105 -2.47 9.25 -6.60
N ALA A 106 -3.48 10.09 -6.41
CA ALA A 106 -4.08 10.87 -7.49
C ALA A 106 -3.55 12.31 -7.42
N TRP A 107 -2.73 12.68 -8.40
CA TRP A 107 -2.12 13.99 -8.54
C TRP A 107 -2.87 14.82 -9.59
N ARG A 108 -3.08 16.10 -9.32
CA ARG A 108 -3.67 17.03 -10.28
C ARG A 108 -2.98 18.37 -10.22
N HIS A 109 -2.49 18.84 -11.37
CA HIS A 109 -1.70 20.06 -11.48
C HIS A 109 -0.50 20.09 -10.50
N GLY A 110 0.22 18.96 -10.40
CA GLY A 110 1.39 18.82 -9.53
C GLY A 110 1.09 18.76 -8.03
N ARG A 111 -0.19 18.65 -7.62
CA ARG A 111 -0.58 18.58 -6.20
C ARG A 111 -1.28 17.26 -5.89
N LEU A 112 -0.95 16.67 -4.73
CA LEU A 112 -1.62 15.48 -4.22
C LEU A 112 -3.08 15.80 -3.90
N ALA A 113 -3.98 15.36 -4.79
CA ALA A 113 -5.40 15.67 -4.77
C ALA A 113 -6.23 14.63 -4.01
N GLY A 114 -5.68 13.43 -3.80
CA GLY A 114 -6.24 12.36 -3.01
C GLY A 114 -5.39 11.10 -3.15
N GLY A 115 -5.79 10.03 -2.46
CA GLY A 115 -5.08 8.77 -2.51
C GLY A 115 -5.64 7.77 -1.53
N LEU A 116 -5.03 6.59 -1.53
CA LEU A 116 -5.26 5.53 -0.57
C LEU A 116 -3.93 4.87 -0.22
N TYR A 117 -3.88 4.21 0.93
CA TYR A 117 -2.78 3.32 1.27
C TYR A 117 -3.31 1.97 1.74
N GLY A 118 -2.47 0.94 1.64
CA GLY A 118 -2.81 -0.40 2.08
C GLY A 118 -1.59 -1.29 2.23
N VAL A 119 -1.81 -2.50 2.75
CA VAL A 119 -0.77 -3.53 2.92
C VAL A 119 -0.90 -4.56 1.81
N ALA A 120 0.17 -4.81 1.06
CA ALA A 120 0.22 -5.82 0.02
C ALA A 120 1.00 -7.06 0.50
N ILE A 121 0.37 -8.24 0.39
CA ILE A 121 1.00 -9.52 0.76
C ILE A 121 0.65 -10.55 -0.31
N GLY A 122 1.56 -10.77 -1.25
CA GLY A 122 1.31 -11.62 -2.42
C GLY A 122 0.12 -11.11 -3.23
N GLY A 123 -0.94 -11.91 -3.33
CA GLY A 123 -2.19 -11.55 -4.00
C GLY A 123 -3.18 -10.73 -3.18
N LEU A 124 -2.93 -10.50 -1.89
CA LEU A 124 -3.75 -9.64 -1.03
C LEU A 124 -3.32 -8.18 -1.17
N PHE A 125 -4.29 -7.29 -1.32
CA PHE A 125 -4.15 -5.87 -0.98
C PHE A 125 -5.21 -5.51 0.07
N ALA A 126 -4.79 -5.23 1.29
CA ALA A 126 -5.67 -4.74 2.36
C ALA A 126 -5.66 -3.21 2.35
N GLY A 127 -6.70 -2.59 1.81
CA GLY A 127 -6.82 -1.15 1.75
C GLY A 127 -7.18 -0.59 3.12
N GLU A 128 -6.34 0.27 3.69
CA GLU A 128 -6.51 0.74 5.07
C GLU A 128 -7.38 1.97 5.18
N SER A 129 -7.04 2.99 4.39
CA SER A 129 -7.80 4.22 4.32
C SER A 129 -7.54 4.94 3.02
N MET A 130 -8.46 5.85 2.69
CA MET A 130 -8.36 6.72 1.54
C MET A 130 -8.82 8.12 1.90
N PHE A 131 -8.32 9.13 1.19
CA PHE A 131 -8.67 10.53 1.38
C PHE A 131 -8.78 11.25 0.04
N HIS A 132 -9.46 12.38 0.04
CA HIS A 132 -9.46 13.29 -1.11
C HIS A 132 -9.50 14.75 -0.65
N ARG A 133 -8.84 15.62 -1.41
CA ARG A 133 -8.90 17.08 -1.32
C ARG A 133 -9.64 17.68 -2.51
N GLN A 134 -9.70 16.95 -3.63
CA GLN A 134 -10.50 17.30 -4.80
C GLN A 134 -11.52 16.22 -5.09
N ARG A 135 -12.63 16.61 -5.72
CA ARG A 135 -13.70 15.68 -6.12
C ARG A 135 -13.12 14.53 -6.94
N ASP A 136 -13.60 13.32 -6.64
CA ASP A 136 -13.28 12.05 -7.32
C ASP A 136 -11.83 11.53 -7.15
N ALA A 137 -10.90 12.28 -6.57
CA ALA A 137 -9.50 11.86 -6.46
C ALA A 137 -9.31 10.51 -5.75
N SER A 138 -9.99 10.26 -4.62
CA SER A 138 -9.91 8.95 -3.93
C SER A 138 -10.52 7.81 -4.73
N LYS A 139 -11.58 8.09 -5.51
CA LYS A 139 -12.19 7.10 -6.39
C LYS A 139 -11.27 6.77 -7.56
N VAL A 140 -10.60 7.77 -8.12
CA VAL A 140 -9.61 7.60 -9.19
C VAL A 140 -8.42 6.77 -8.67
N ALA A 141 -7.94 7.02 -7.45
CA ALA A 141 -6.92 6.18 -6.82
C ALA A 141 -7.40 4.72 -6.63
N LEU A 142 -8.66 4.49 -6.27
CA LEU A 142 -9.23 3.14 -6.18
C LEU A 142 -9.36 2.46 -7.56
N VAL A 143 -9.74 3.19 -8.60
CA VAL A 143 -9.75 2.67 -9.97
C VAL A 143 -8.35 2.23 -10.38
N ALA A 144 -7.34 3.08 -10.14
CA ALA A 144 -5.95 2.77 -10.43
C ALA A 144 -5.43 1.57 -9.63
N LEU A 145 -5.82 1.44 -8.35
CA LEU A 145 -5.49 0.25 -7.55
C LEU A 145 -6.10 -1.02 -8.17
N VAL A 146 -7.36 -0.99 -8.57
CA VAL A 146 -8.01 -2.15 -9.20
C VAL A 146 -7.34 -2.49 -10.53
N GLU A 147 -6.95 -1.49 -11.33
CA GLU A 147 -6.17 -1.69 -12.56
C GLU A 147 -4.79 -2.30 -12.27
N ALA A 148 -4.08 -1.85 -11.22
CA ALA A 148 -2.80 -2.41 -10.81
C ALA A 148 -2.91 -3.87 -10.32
N LEU A 149 -4.06 -4.25 -9.78
CA LEU A 149 -4.37 -5.63 -9.38
C LEU A 149 -4.94 -6.47 -10.53
N ASN A 150 -5.16 -5.90 -11.71
CA ASN A 150 -5.76 -6.60 -12.85
C ASN A 150 -4.69 -7.19 -13.77
N ASP A 151 -4.18 -8.37 -13.42
CA ASP A 151 -3.22 -9.15 -14.20
C ASP A 151 -3.70 -10.60 -14.44
N GLU A 152 -2.81 -11.49 -14.86
CA GLU A 152 -3.12 -12.90 -15.08
C GLU A 152 -3.65 -13.65 -13.83
N TRP A 153 -3.44 -13.10 -12.62
CA TRP A 153 -3.90 -13.67 -11.35
C TRP A 153 -5.19 -13.02 -10.81
N THR A 154 -5.84 -12.13 -11.58
CA THR A 154 -7.01 -11.33 -11.16
C THR A 154 -8.10 -12.15 -10.45
N ALA A 155 -8.39 -13.36 -10.92
CA ALA A 155 -9.43 -14.22 -10.34
C ALA A 155 -9.13 -14.68 -8.90
N ASP A 156 -7.85 -14.71 -8.54
CA ASP A 156 -7.32 -15.17 -7.25
C ASP A 156 -6.87 -14.02 -6.34
N ARG A 157 -6.70 -12.81 -6.91
CA ARG A 157 -6.38 -11.61 -6.14
C ARG A 157 -7.53 -11.17 -5.23
N LEU A 158 -7.16 -10.51 -4.13
CA LEU A 158 -8.10 -10.10 -3.10
C LEU A 158 -7.85 -8.65 -2.70
N LEU A 159 -8.79 -7.77 -3.05
CA LEU A 159 -8.86 -6.40 -2.52
C LEU A 159 -9.81 -6.36 -1.32
N ASP A 160 -9.22 -6.25 -0.14
CA ASP A 160 -9.92 -6.18 1.15
C ASP A 160 -10.14 -4.73 1.57
N VAL A 161 -11.35 -4.43 2.05
CA VAL A 161 -11.75 -3.10 2.55
C VAL A 161 -12.37 -3.20 3.95
N GLN A 162 -12.09 -4.31 4.66
CA GLN A 162 -12.50 -4.60 6.03
C GLN A 162 -14.02 -4.57 6.24
N TRP A 163 -14.60 -3.38 6.38
CA TRP A 163 -16.04 -3.17 6.51
C TRP A 163 -16.63 -2.48 5.29
N LEU A 164 -17.77 -3.00 4.83
CA LEU A 164 -18.50 -2.36 3.76
C LEU A 164 -19.07 -1.03 4.24
N THR A 165 -18.70 0.06 3.56
CA THR A 165 -19.31 1.38 3.75
C THR A 165 -20.29 1.69 2.62
N PRO A 166 -21.29 2.56 2.83
CA PRO A 166 -22.17 3.00 1.74
C PRO A 166 -21.41 3.60 0.55
N HIS A 167 -20.30 4.28 0.83
CA HIS A 167 -19.41 4.84 -0.19
C HIS A 167 -18.80 3.74 -1.07
N LEU A 168 -18.18 2.72 -0.47
CA LEU A 168 -17.57 1.62 -1.21
C LEU A 168 -18.61 0.71 -1.89
N ALA A 169 -19.78 0.52 -1.27
CA ALA A 169 -20.89 -0.22 -1.87
C ALA A 169 -21.37 0.44 -3.18
N SER A 170 -21.39 1.77 -3.23
CA SER A 170 -21.73 2.52 -4.46
C SER A 170 -20.73 2.26 -5.59
N LEU A 171 -19.49 1.89 -5.25
CA LEU A 171 -18.41 1.55 -6.18
C LEU A 171 -18.33 0.04 -6.48
N GLY A 172 -19.27 -0.77 -5.98
CA GLY A 172 -19.31 -2.21 -6.27
C GLY A 172 -18.65 -3.10 -5.21
N ALA A 173 -18.20 -2.54 -4.08
CA ALA A 173 -17.78 -3.37 -2.96
C ALA A 173 -18.96 -4.20 -2.42
N VAL A 174 -18.66 -5.39 -1.93
CA VAL A 174 -19.63 -6.36 -1.41
C VAL A 174 -19.16 -6.92 -0.08
N GLU A 175 -20.09 -7.50 0.68
CA GLU A 175 -19.73 -8.31 1.85
C GLU A 175 -19.74 -9.79 1.53
N VAL A 176 -18.74 -10.51 2.05
CA VAL A 176 -18.70 -11.97 2.03
C VAL A 176 -18.66 -12.53 3.46
N PRO A 177 -19.18 -13.75 3.70
CA PRO A 177 -18.99 -14.42 4.99
C PRO A 177 -17.51 -14.63 5.32
N ARG A 178 -17.12 -14.50 6.59
CA ARG A 178 -15.74 -14.72 7.05
C ARG A 178 -15.11 -16.02 6.51
N PRO A 179 -15.78 -17.20 6.52
CA PRO A 179 -15.18 -18.41 5.96
C PRO A 179 -14.88 -18.29 4.46
N THR A 180 -15.70 -17.57 3.70
CA THR A 180 -15.47 -17.31 2.27
C THR A 180 -14.28 -16.38 2.07
N TYR A 181 -14.18 -15.30 2.86
CA TYR A 181 -13.02 -14.42 2.83
C TYR A 181 -11.72 -15.17 3.15
N LEU A 182 -11.69 -15.97 4.21
CA LEU A 182 -10.48 -16.70 4.62
C LEU A 182 -10.02 -17.72 3.56
N ARG A 183 -10.96 -18.37 2.84
CA ARG A 183 -10.61 -19.22 1.70
C ARG A 183 -10.01 -18.44 0.54
N ARG A 184 -10.54 -17.25 0.23
CA ARG A 184 -9.98 -16.36 -0.80
C ARG A 184 -8.60 -15.85 -0.39
N LEU A 185 -8.44 -15.45 0.86
CA LEU A 185 -7.16 -15.01 1.43
C LEU A 185 -6.09 -16.10 1.28
N ALA A 186 -6.41 -17.35 1.65
CA ALA A 186 -5.49 -18.47 1.53
C ALA A 186 -5.03 -18.74 0.08
N ARG A 187 -5.89 -18.47 -0.92
CA ARG A 187 -5.55 -18.54 -2.35
C ARG A 187 -4.70 -17.35 -2.81
N ALA A 188 -4.96 -16.17 -2.27
CA ALA A 188 -4.29 -14.93 -2.64
C ALA A 188 -2.84 -14.87 -2.11
N LEU A 189 -2.61 -15.25 -0.85
CA LEU A 189 -1.30 -15.12 -0.19
C LEU A 189 -0.09 -15.74 -0.92
N PRO A 190 -0.17 -16.92 -1.58
CA PRO A 190 0.98 -17.50 -2.30
C PRO A 190 1.25 -16.87 -3.67
N LEU A 191 0.39 -15.98 -4.18
CA LEU A 191 0.59 -15.34 -5.49
C LEU A 191 1.73 -14.31 -5.44
N PRO A 192 2.38 -13.99 -6.57
CA PRO A 192 3.32 -12.88 -6.64
C PRO A 192 2.63 -11.53 -6.37
N LEU A 193 3.40 -10.60 -5.80
CA LEU A 193 2.98 -9.19 -5.75
C LEU A 193 2.75 -8.68 -7.18
N PRO A 194 1.75 -7.79 -7.39
CA PRO A 194 1.64 -7.06 -8.65
C PRO A 194 2.91 -6.27 -8.93
N GLU A 195 3.32 -6.19 -10.20
CA GLU A 195 4.54 -5.46 -10.61
C GLU A 195 4.62 -4.03 -10.04
N PRO A 196 3.53 -3.23 -10.02
CA PRO A 196 3.58 -1.87 -9.47
C PRO A 196 3.94 -1.77 -7.98
N PHE A 197 3.79 -2.86 -7.21
CA PHE A 197 4.14 -2.93 -5.79
C PHE A 197 5.38 -3.80 -5.53
N SER A 198 6.01 -4.31 -6.59
CA SER A 198 7.17 -5.20 -6.52
C SER A 198 8.50 -4.44 -6.53
N SER A 199 8.47 -3.13 -6.79
CA SER A 199 9.64 -2.27 -6.77
C SER A 199 10.13 -2.09 -5.32
N VAL A 200 11.20 -2.81 -5.00
CA VAL A 200 11.98 -2.57 -3.78
C VAL A 200 12.43 -1.11 -3.82
N ALA A 201 12.02 -0.30 -2.84
CA ALA A 201 12.60 1.02 -2.64
C ALA A 201 14.13 0.90 -2.69
N PRO A 202 14.85 1.75 -3.43
CA PRO A 202 16.31 1.69 -3.43
C PRO A 202 16.79 1.77 -1.97
N THR A 203 17.51 0.75 -1.52
CA THR A 203 17.98 0.65 -0.13
C THR A 203 18.77 1.92 0.21
N PRO A 204 18.37 2.73 1.20
CA PRO A 204 19.19 3.83 1.65
C PRO A 204 20.34 3.24 2.47
N GLY A 205 21.52 3.11 1.84
CA GLY A 205 22.74 2.71 2.56
C GLY A 205 23.56 1.61 1.91
N GLY A 206 23.96 1.80 0.66
CA GLY A 206 25.17 1.19 0.12
C GLY A 206 26.34 2.15 0.25
N TRP A 207 26.80 2.44 1.48
CA TRP A 207 28.13 3.03 1.64
C TRP A 207 29.16 1.95 1.30
N SER A 208 29.74 2.03 0.11
CA SER A 208 31.07 1.48 -0.12
C SER A 208 32.04 2.64 -0.26
N MET A 209 32.94 2.74 0.71
CA MET A 209 34.01 3.71 0.78
C MET A 209 34.91 3.58 -0.44
N GLY A 210 34.84 4.55 -1.35
CA GLY A 210 35.95 4.85 -2.25
C GLY A 210 37.10 5.40 -1.41
N ALA A 211 38.02 4.55 -0.97
CA ALA A 211 39.35 5.00 -0.60
C ALA A 211 40.13 5.30 -1.90
N PRO A 212 40.81 6.46 -2.02
CA PRO A 212 41.66 6.72 -3.16
C PRO A 212 42.91 5.84 -3.05
N ALA A 213 43.10 4.92 -3.99
CA ALA A 213 44.42 4.31 -4.19
C ALA A 213 45.33 5.38 -4.79
N GLY A 214 46.36 5.75 -4.02
CA GLY A 214 47.44 6.65 -4.44
C GLY A 214 48.29 6.06 -5.58
N PRO A 215 49.26 6.84 -6.09
CA PRO A 215 49.99 6.51 -7.31
C PRO A 215 50.88 5.27 -7.14
N GLU A 216 50.92 4.44 -8.18
CA GLU A 216 51.78 3.25 -8.31
C GLU A 216 53.28 3.60 -8.14
N PRO A 217 54.09 2.74 -7.51
CA PRO A 217 55.53 2.90 -7.49
C PRO A 217 56.17 2.41 -8.81
N ASP A 218 57.14 3.20 -9.28
CA ASP A 218 58.02 2.93 -10.41
C ASP A 218 58.61 1.51 -10.40
N GLY A 219 58.46 0.81 -11.53
CA GLY A 219 59.14 -0.45 -11.80
C GLY A 219 60.62 -0.27 -12.15
N PRO A 220 61.48 -1.29 -11.91
CA PRO A 220 62.92 -1.20 -12.06
C PRO A 220 63.40 -1.19 -13.54
N PRO A 221 64.64 -0.73 -13.81
CA PRO A 221 65.07 -0.30 -15.14
C PRO A 221 65.32 -1.45 -16.12
N ARG A 222 65.04 -1.18 -17.40
CA ARG A 222 65.37 -2.06 -18.54
C ARG A 222 66.89 -2.20 -18.64
N ARG A 223 67.36 -3.46 -18.70
CA ARG A 223 68.74 -3.79 -19.08
C ARG A 223 68.87 -3.75 -20.60
N GLU A 224 69.87 -3.01 -21.02
CA GLU A 224 70.43 -2.90 -22.36
C GLU A 224 71.34 -4.11 -22.63
N THR A 225 71.13 -4.81 -23.74
CA THR A 225 72.15 -5.66 -24.40
C THR A 225 71.89 -5.70 -25.90
N ASP A 226 72.51 -4.76 -26.61
CA ASP A 226 73.42 -4.93 -27.75
C ASP A 226 73.41 -6.29 -28.51
N ARG A 227 72.90 -6.28 -29.75
CA ARG A 227 73.54 -6.73 -31.01
C ARG A 227 72.57 -6.76 -32.19
#